data_AF-A0A7C4Y8X7-F1
#
_entry.id   AF-A0A7C4Y8X7-F1
#
_cell.length_a   1.000
_cell.length_b   1.000
_cell.length_c   1.000
_cell.angle_alpha   90.00
_cell.angle_beta   90.00
_cell.angle_gamma   90.00
#
_symmetry.space_group_name_H-M   'P 1'
#
loop_
_entity.id
_entity.type
_entity.pdbx_description
1 polymer ?
#
loop_
_entity_poly.entity_id
_entity_poly.type
_entity_poly.pdbx_seq_one_letter_code
_entity_poly.pdbx_strand_id
1 'polypeptide(L)' 'MNTPFRGIDKLNEVYFIGIGGIGMSAIARFFHAGGVKVSGYDKTPTVLTK' A
#
# COMPACT_ATOMS: atom_id res chain seq x y z
N MET A 1 11.95 -8.57 11.58
CA MET A 1 10.74 -7.79 11.92
C MET A 1 9.68 -8.77 12.37
N ASN A 2 8.94 -8.48 13.44
CA ASN A 2 7.88 -9.36 13.92
C ASN A 2 6.58 -8.95 13.20
N THR A 3 6.38 -9.46 11.98
CA THR A 3 5.24 -9.13 11.13
C THR A 3 3.99 -9.87 11.65
N PRO A 4 2.92 -9.16 12.05
CA PRO A 4 1.72 -9.79 12.64
C PRO A 4 0.89 -10.61 11.64
N PHE A 5 1.20 -10.55 10.34
CA PHE A 5 0.51 -11.27 9.28
C PHE A 5 1.47 -12.17 8.51
N ARG A 6 1.18 -13.47 8.49
CA ARG A 6 1.91 -14.46 7.69
C ARG A 6 1.77 -14.14 6.19
N GLY A 7 2.88 -14.18 5.46
CA GLY A 7 2.91 -14.13 4.00
C GLY A 7 3.25 -12.76 3.40
N ILE A 8 3.26 -11.69 4.20
CA ILE A 8 3.76 -10.37 3.76
C ILE A 8 5.23 -10.44 3.38
N ASP A 9 6.03 -11.23 4.09
CA ASP A 9 7.48 -11.35 3.85
C ASP A 9 7.81 -11.96 2.46
N LYS A 10 6.82 -12.57 1.78
CA LYS A 10 6.96 -13.11 0.41
C LYS A 10 6.43 -12.16 -0.66
N LEU A 11 5.85 -11.03 -0.27
CA LEU A 11 5.18 -10.11 -1.17
C LEU A 11 6.20 -9.06 -1.64
N ASN A 12 6.59 -9.13 -2.91
CA ASN A 12 7.60 -8.22 -3.46
C ASN A 12 7.00 -6.86 -3.87
N GLU A 13 5.78 -6.88 -4.41
CA GLU A 13 5.08 -5.68 -4.89
C GLU A 13 3.55 -5.83 -4.75
N VAL A 14 2.85 -4.72 -4.48
CA VAL A 14 1.39 -4.63 -4.46
C VAL A 14 0.93 -3.46 -5.32
N TYR A 15 -0.13 -3.68 -6.09
CA TYR A 15 -0.78 -2.66 -6.91
C TYR A 15 -2.21 -2.38 -6.40
N PHE A 16 -2.48 -1.14 -5.99
CA PHE A 16 -3.80 -0.72 -5.51
C PHE A 16 -4.60 0.03 -6.58
N ILE A 17 -5.84 -0.40 -6.80
CA ILE A 17 -6.85 0.37 -7.55
C ILE A 17 -7.68 1.17 -6.53
N GLY A 18 -7.79 2.48 -6.72
CA GLY A 18 -8.44 3.39 -5.77
C GLY A 18 -7.54 3.81 -4.61
N ILE A 19 -6.22 3.95 -4.83
CA ILE A 19 -5.25 4.25 -3.76
C ILE A 19 -5.44 5.63 -3.10
N GLY A 20 -6.20 6.54 -3.74
CA GLY A 20 -6.45 7.91 -3.29
C GLY A 20 -7.39 8.04 -2.10
N GLY A 21 -8.20 7.01 -1.80
CA GLY A 21 -9.06 7.01 -0.62
C GLY A 21 -8.25 6.88 0.67
N ILE A 22 -8.64 7.59 1.74
CA ILE A 22 -7.91 7.61 3.03
C ILE A 22 -7.65 6.20 3.61
N GLY A 23 -8.63 5.29 3.50
CA GLY A 23 -8.48 3.90 3.93
C GLY A 23 -7.49 3.12 3.07
N MET A 24 -7.59 3.25 1.75
CA MET A 24 -6.68 2.58 0.81
C MET A 24 -5.24 3.09 0.95
N SER A 25 -5.06 4.40 1.13
CA SER A 25 -3.75 4.99 1.41
C SER A 25 -3.17 4.49 2.74
N ALA A 26 -3.99 4.25 3.77
CA ALA A 26 -3.52 3.71 5.05
C ALA A 26 -3.00 2.26 4.88
N ILE A 27 -3.73 1.44 4.13
CA ILE A 27 -3.32 0.07 3.81
C ILE A 27 -2.04 0.08 2.95
N ALA A 28 -1.98 0.94 1.93
CA ALA A 28 -0.79 1.12 1.10
C ALA A 28 0.46 1.49 1.93
N ARG A 29 0.33 2.44 2.87
CA ARG A 29 1.42 2.80 3.80
C ARG A 29 1.84 1.66 4.70
N PHE A 30 0.90 0.82 5.14
CA PHE A 30 1.21 -0.37 5.93
C PHE A 30 2.11 -1.36 5.16
N PHE A 31 1.76 -1.68 3.90
CA PHE A 31 2.60 -2.55 3.06
C PHE A 31 3.96 -1.91 2.76
N HIS A 32 3.98 -0.61 2.49
CA HIS A 32 5.22 0.11 2.25
C HIS A 32 6.15 0.10 3.46
N ALA A 33 5.62 0.31 4.67
CA ALA A 33 6.36 0.21 5.92
C ALA A 33 6.90 -1.21 6.19
N GLY A 34 6.23 -2.23 5.66
CA GLY A 34 6.69 -3.62 5.67
C GLY A 34 7.78 -3.95 4.65
N GLY A 35 8.26 -2.96 3.87
CA GLY A 35 9.30 -3.15 2.84
C GLY A 35 8.78 -3.66 1.51
N VAL A 36 7.46 -3.74 1.34
CA VAL A 36 6.83 -4.16 0.08
C VAL A 36 6.80 -2.96 -0.88
N LYS A 37 7.13 -3.17 -2.16
CA LYS A 37 6.97 -2.12 -3.17
C LYS A 37 5.48 -1.85 -3.38
N VAL A 38 5.08 -0.58 -3.37
CA VAL A 38 3.69 -0.19 -3.52
C VAL A 38 3.53 0.71 -4.74
N SER A 39 2.60 0.32 -5.59
CA SER A 39 2.16 1.05 -6.78
C SER A 39 0.64 1.19 -6.73
N GLY A 40 0.06 2.13 -7.48
CA GLY A 40 -1.39 2.21 -7.55
C GLY A 40 -1.90 3.27 -8.50
N TYR A 41 -3.20 3.19 -8.76
CA TYR A 41 -3.94 4.14 -9.58
C TYR A 41 -5.18 4.61 -8.82
N ASP A 42 -5.46 5.91 -8.92
CA ASP A 42 -6.74 6.48 -8.57
C ASP A 42 -7.17 7.40 -9.72
N LYS A 43 -8.47 7.44 -10.01
CA LYS A 43 -9.00 8.32 -11.05
C LYS A 43 -8.85 9.79 -10.68
N THR A 44 -8.96 10.10 -9.39
CA THR A 44 -8.89 11.47 -8.89
C THR A 44 -7.58 11.67 -8.13
N PRO A 45 -6.70 12.60 -8.54
CA PRO A 45 -5.49 12.92 -7.79
C PRO A 45 -5.84 13.38 -6.39
N THR A 46 -5.14 12.87 -5.39
CA THR A 46 -5.35 13.25 -3.99
C THR A 46 -4.03 13.72 -3.38
N VAL A 47 -4.10 14.49 -2.29
CA VAL A 47 -2.90 14.87 -1.51
C VAL A 47 -2.24 13.67 -0.82
N LEU A 48 -2.95 12.55 -0.69
CA LEU A 48 -2.46 11.32 -0.05
C LEU A 48 -1.62 10.45 -1.00
N THR A 49 -1.67 10.74 -2.30
CA THR A 49 -1.02 9.99 -3.38
C THR A 49 -0.04 10.88 -4.16
N LYS A 50 0.43 11.97 -3.55
CA LYS A 50 1.47 12.87 -4.09
C LYS A 50 2.83 12.54 -3.51
#